data_AF-A0A661WPP5-F1
#
_entry.id   AF-A0A661WPP5-F1
#
_cell.length_a   1.000
_cell.length_b   1.000
_cell.length_c   1.000
_cell.angle_alpha   90.00
_cell.angle_beta   90.00
_cell.angle_gamma   90.00
#
_symmetry.space_group_name_H-M   'P 1'
#
loop_
_entity.id
_entity.type
_entity.pdbx_description
1 polymer ?
#
loop_
_entity_poly.entity_id
_entity_poly.type
_entity_poly.pdbx_seq_one_letter_code
_entity_poly.pdbx_strand_id
1 'polypeptide(L)'
;MKKTKILVILSLALILTLSACKAEEEAPPVPIEAVSLSAVIAEGHILPAQDVKLSFPVRGRVAEILATEGQKVTADTVIVRLADFEQAEASLHAAELELITAQDAYADFVRNGALSEAEAWQNYLDTQILRAEAEREWEDVDVNSLEDDIEEAESDLLDFKEDLEDAQDDFDKYADLD
;
A
#
# COMPACT_ATOMS: atom_id res chain seq x y z
N MET A 1 -53.17 -120.11 -4.64
CA MET A 1 -51.98 -119.67 -3.88
C MET A 1 -52.33 -118.38 -3.13
N LYS A 2 -53.08 -118.57 -2.04
CA LYS A 2 -53.84 -117.56 -1.28
C LYS A 2 -52.97 -116.67 -0.39
N LYS A 3 -51.73 -117.07 -0.13
CA LYS A 3 -50.81 -116.44 0.84
C LYS A 3 -50.22 -115.11 0.35
N THR A 4 -50.03 -114.93 -0.97
CA THR A 4 -49.51 -113.68 -1.55
C THR A 4 -50.55 -112.56 -1.59
N LYS A 5 -51.83 -112.89 -1.78
CA LYS A 5 -52.92 -111.89 -1.75
C LYS A 5 -53.23 -111.41 -0.32
N ILE A 6 -53.08 -112.27 0.68
CA ILE A 6 -53.20 -111.87 2.10
C ILE A 6 -52.03 -110.96 2.50
N LEU A 7 -50.82 -111.22 2.00
CA LEU A 7 -49.64 -110.39 2.29
C LEU A 7 -49.75 -108.98 1.66
N VAL A 8 -50.36 -108.87 0.48
CA VAL A 8 -50.61 -107.58 -0.19
C VAL A 8 -51.74 -106.78 0.46
N ILE A 9 -52.78 -107.45 0.99
CA ILE A 9 -53.87 -106.77 1.72
C ILE A 9 -53.38 -106.31 3.11
N LEU A 10 -52.53 -107.10 3.78
CA LEU A 10 -51.93 -106.72 5.06
C LEU A 10 -50.93 -105.57 4.93
N SER A 11 -50.15 -105.51 3.83
CA SER A 11 -49.26 -104.38 3.57
C SER A 11 -50.04 -103.11 3.23
N LEU A 12 -51.18 -103.21 2.53
CA LEU A 12 -52.00 -102.04 2.20
C LEU A 12 -52.74 -101.49 3.43
N ALA A 13 -53.17 -102.35 4.35
CA ALA A 13 -53.76 -101.93 5.62
C ALA A 13 -52.75 -101.25 6.56
N LEU A 14 -51.48 -101.71 6.55
CA LEU A 14 -50.42 -101.11 7.37
C LEU A 14 -49.99 -99.72 6.87
N ILE A 15 -50.07 -99.47 5.56
CA ILE A 15 -49.78 -98.14 4.99
C ILE A 15 -50.87 -97.12 5.36
N LEU A 16 -52.14 -97.53 5.50
CA LEU A 16 -53.22 -96.61 5.90
C LEU A 16 -53.12 -96.16 7.37
N THR A 17 -52.46 -96.91 8.25
CA THR A 17 -52.37 -96.55 9.68
C THR A 17 -51.23 -95.58 10.02
N LEU A 18 -50.31 -95.29 9.08
CA LEU A 18 -49.19 -94.36 9.31
C LEU A 18 -49.53 -92.88 9.00
N SER A 19 -50.72 -92.56 8.49
CA SER A 19 -51.13 -91.17 8.22
C SER A 19 -51.77 -90.43 9.42
N ALA A 20 -51.63 -90.95 10.63
CA ALA A 20 -52.17 -90.32 11.85
C ALA A 20 -51.11 -89.56 12.69
N CYS A 21 -49.95 -89.23 12.13
CA CYS A 21 -49.05 -88.24 12.73
C CYS A 21 -49.56 -86.84 12.41
N LYS A 22 -50.42 -86.32 13.28
CA LYS A 22 -50.76 -84.91 13.34
C LYS A 22 -49.53 -84.15 13.83
N ALA A 23 -48.91 -83.36 12.95
CA ALA A 23 -47.93 -82.37 13.35
C ALA A 23 -48.67 -81.31 14.18
N GLU A 24 -48.20 -81.10 15.42
CA GLU A 24 -48.64 -79.98 16.25
C GLU A 24 -48.07 -78.71 15.60
N GLU A 25 -48.97 -77.94 15.01
CA GLU A 25 -48.65 -76.70 14.30
C GLU A 25 -48.28 -75.66 15.35
N GLU A 26 -46.98 -75.40 15.49
CA GLU A 26 -46.48 -74.27 16.27
C GLU A 26 -47.09 -73.00 15.68
N ALA A 27 -47.87 -72.30 16.51
CA ALA A 27 -48.63 -71.14 16.08
C ALA A 27 -47.72 -70.18 15.32
N PRO A 28 -48.15 -69.67 14.14
CA PRO A 28 -47.35 -68.71 13.40
C PRO A 28 -46.99 -67.55 14.33
N PRO A 29 -45.73 -67.07 14.35
CA PRO A 29 -45.41 -65.87 15.11
C PRO A 29 -46.35 -64.78 14.62
N VAL A 30 -47.20 -64.27 15.52
CA VAL A 30 -48.11 -63.18 15.22
C VAL A 30 -47.22 -62.06 14.67
N PRO A 31 -47.44 -61.57 13.43
CA PRO A 31 -46.74 -60.39 12.96
C PRO A 31 -47.03 -59.28 13.95
N ILE A 32 -45.99 -58.84 14.67
CA ILE A 32 -46.10 -57.61 15.45
C ILE A 32 -46.26 -56.53 14.40
N GLU A 33 -47.48 -56.03 14.19
CA GLU A 33 -47.69 -54.84 13.38
C GLU A 33 -46.80 -53.75 14.00
N ALA A 34 -45.73 -53.38 13.29
CA ALA A 34 -44.96 -52.21 13.64
C ALA A 34 -45.94 -51.06 13.64
N VAL A 35 -46.20 -50.48 14.82
CA VAL A 35 -47.04 -49.30 14.95
C VAL A 35 -46.46 -48.25 14.02
N SER A 36 -47.09 -48.04 12.87
CA SER A 36 -46.73 -46.96 11.98
C SER A 36 -47.12 -45.69 12.70
N LEU A 37 -46.15 -45.07 13.38
CA LEU A 37 -46.31 -43.72 13.90
C LEU A 37 -46.57 -42.83 12.68
N SER A 38 -47.84 -42.54 12.41
CA SER A 38 -48.26 -41.68 11.30
C SER A 38 -47.85 -40.22 11.51
N ALA A 39 -47.38 -39.88 12.70
CA ALA A 39 -46.83 -38.59 13.04
C ALA A 39 -45.81 -38.72 14.19
N VAL A 40 -44.71 -37.97 14.08
CA VAL A 40 -43.75 -37.73 15.15
C VAL A 40 -44.03 -36.32 15.67
N ILE A 41 -44.39 -36.19 16.95
CA ILE A 41 -44.51 -34.89 17.61
C ILE A 41 -43.14 -34.54 18.18
N ALA A 42 -42.52 -33.49 17.66
CA ALA A 42 -41.25 -32.97 18.14
C ALA A 42 -41.49 -31.56 18.69
N GLU A 43 -41.08 -31.35 19.94
CA GLU A 43 -41.04 -30.03 20.55
C GLU A 43 -39.67 -29.38 20.29
N GLY A 44 -39.66 -28.08 20.08
CA GLY A 44 -38.44 -27.33 19.81
C GLY A 44 -38.61 -25.86 20.16
N HIS A 45 -37.48 -25.18 20.37
CA HIS A 45 -37.45 -23.76 20.65
C HIS A 45 -37.11 -22.98 19.38
N ILE A 46 -37.81 -21.88 19.15
CA ILE A 46 -37.49 -20.95 18.06
C ILE A 46 -36.33 -20.08 18.53
N LEU A 47 -35.24 -20.11 17.78
CA LEU A 47 -34.07 -19.25 17.99
C LEU A 47 -33.95 -18.28 16.80
N PRO A 48 -33.44 -17.06 17.01
CA PRO A 48 -33.16 -16.14 15.93
C PRO A 48 -32.13 -16.76 14.98
N ALA A 49 -32.33 -16.57 13.67
CA ALA A 49 -31.37 -17.05 12.67
C ALA A 49 -30.01 -16.37 12.82
N GLN A 50 -30.01 -15.08 13.22
CA GLN A 50 -28.82 -14.29 13.53
C GLN A 50 -29.15 -13.33 14.67
N ASP A 51 -28.22 -13.16 15.58
CA ASP A 51 -28.28 -12.19 16.67
C ASP A 51 -26.94 -11.45 16.74
N VAL A 52 -26.96 -10.12 16.73
CA VAL A 52 -25.77 -9.27 16.62
C VAL A 52 -25.89 -8.10 17.58
N LYS A 53 -24.81 -7.86 18.33
CA LYS A 53 -24.65 -6.64 19.13
C LYS A 53 -23.93 -5.59 18.30
N LEU A 54 -24.60 -4.48 18.03
CA LEU A 54 -24.00 -3.35 17.32
C LEU A 54 -23.30 -2.42 18.31
N SER A 55 -22.13 -1.92 17.91
CA SER A 55 -21.34 -0.96 18.68
C SER A 55 -20.61 -0.02 17.74
N PHE A 56 -20.37 1.22 18.17
CA PHE A 56 -19.56 2.15 17.40
C PHE A 56 -18.08 1.76 17.48
N PRO A 57 -17.34 1.76 16.34
CA PRO A 57 -15.90 1.52 16.33
C PRO A 57 -15.11 2.74 16.83
N VAL A 58 -15.75 3.90 16.90
CA VAL A 58 -15.18 5.17 17.37
C VAL A 58 -15.92 5.64 18.62
N ARG A 59 -15.23 6.47 19.42
CA ARG A 59 -15.87 7.14 20.57
C ARG A 59 -16.65 8.34 20.08
N GLY A 60 -17.80 8.60 20.68
CA GLY A 60 -18.59 9.79 20.39
C GLY A 60 -19.85 9.85 21.25
N ARG A 61 -20.55 10.98 21.16
CA ARG A 61 -21.84 11.18 21.81
C ARG A 61 -22.95 10.79 20.85
N VAL A 62 -23.94 10.04 21.32
CA VAL A 62 -25.16 9.80 20.53
C VAL A 62 -25.93 11.11 20.38
N ALA A 63 -26.11 11.56 19.13
CA ALA A 63 -26.97 12.69 18.81
C ALA A 63 -28.42 12.24 18.68
N GLU A 64 -28.63 11.20 17.88
CA GLU A 64 -29.96 10.74 17.48
C GLU A 64 -30.04 9.22 17.40
N ILE A 65 -31.18 8.69 17.82
CA ILE A 65 -31.58 7.29 17.59
C ILE A 65 -32.74 7.35 16.59
N LEU A 66 -32.51 6.85 15.38
CA LEU A 66 -33.39 7.00 14.23
C LEU A 66 -34.33 5.79 14.03
N ALA A 67 -33.97 4.64 14.60
CA ALA A 67 -34.81 3.44 14.57
C ALA A 67 -35.53 3.24 15.91
N THR A 68 -36.75 2.70 15.87
CA THR A 68 -37.51 2.32 17.06
C THR A 68 -37.38 0.83 17.36
N GLU A 69 -37.62 0.46 18.62
CA GLU A 69 -37.63 -0.95 19.02
C GLU A 69 -38.70 -1.74 18.25
N GLY A 70 -38.31 -2.91 17.74
CA GLY A 70 -39.18 -3.75 16.89
C GLY A 70 -39.30 -3.31 15.43
N GLN A 71 -38.66 -2.20 15.03
CA GLN A 71 -38.62 -1.77 13.64
C GLN A 71 -37.83 -2.77 12.78
N LYS A 72 -38.40 -3.14 11.63
CA LYS A 72 -37.67 -3.87 10.60
C LYS A 72 -36.75 -2.90 9.85
N VAL A 73 -35.46 -3.24 9.79
CA VAL A 73 -34.44 -2.47 9.07
C VAL A 73 -33.78 -3.35 8.01
N THR A 74 -33.21 -2.73 6.98
CA THR A 74 -32.39 -3.42 5.97
C THR A 74 -30.92 -3.10 6.20
N ALA A 75 -30.03 -3.77 5.46
CA ALA A 75 -28.64 -3.35 5.35
C ALA A 75 -28.55 -1.85 5.00
N ASP A 76 -27.51 -1.21 5.50
CA ASP A 76 -27.19 0.22 5.30
C ASP A 76 -28.21 1.23 5.85
N THR A 77 -29.26 0.77 6.55
CA THR A 77 -30.17 1.67 7.25
C THR A 77 -29.46 2.29 8.45
N VAL A 78 -29.45 3.63 8.52
CA VAL A 78 -28.88 4.35 9.67
C VAL A 78 -29.81 4.22 10.87
N ILE A 79 -29.33 3.55 11.93
CA ILE A 79 -30.09 3.28 13.16
C ILE A 79 -29.79 4.34 14.23
N VAL A 80 -28.54 4.80 14.33
CA VAL A 80 -28.07 5.76 15.33
C VAL A 80 -27.01 6.66 14.71
N ARG A 81 -27.01 7.95 15.06
CA ARG A 81 -26.03 8.95 14.60
C ARG A 81 -25.26 9.53 15.78
N LEU A 82 -23.93 9.67 15.62
CA LEU A 82 -23.08 10.36 16.59
C LEU A 82 -23.05 11.87 16.30
N ALA A 83 -22.94 12.68 17.35
CA ALA A 83 -22.85 14.14 17.28
C ALA A 83 -21.50 14.63 16.74
N ASP A 84 -20.48 13.77 16.77
CA ASP A 84 -19.11 14.09 16.33
C ASP A 84 -18.91 13.85 14.82
N PHE A 85 -20.00 13.56 14.08
CA PHE A 85 -19.96 13.21 12.66
C PHE A 85 -19.41 14.35 11.80
N GLU A 86 -19.90 15.57 12.01
CA GLU A 86 -19.50 16.76 11.24
C GLU A 86 -18.03 17.09 11.46
N GLN A 87 -17.52 16.89 12.69
CA GLN A 87 -16.10 17.08 12.99
C GLN A 87 -15.24 16.01 12.31
N ALA A 88 -15.69 14.76 12.30
CA ALA A 88 -15.01 13.68 11.60
C ALA A 88 -14.98 13.93 10.08
N GLU A 89 -16.09 14.38 9.49
CA GLU A 89 -16.19 14.73 8.07
C GLU A 89 -15.28 15.92 7.71
N ALA A 90 -15.26 16.97 8.53
CA ALA A 90 -14.33 18.09 8.34
C ALA A 90 -12.87 17.64 8.40
N SER A 91 -12.52 16.72 9.32
CA SER A 91 -11.17 16.19 9.42
C SER A 91 -10.78 15.34 8.20
N LEU A 92 -11.73 14.59 7.64
CA LEU A 92 -11.54 13.83 6.41
C LEU A 92 -11.26 14.77 5.23
N HIS A 93 -12.09 15.81 5.05
CA HIS A 93 -11.89 16.78 3.98
C HIS A 93 -10.58 17.56 4.09
N ALA A 94 -10.13 17.88 5.32
CA ALA A 94 -8.83 18.49 5.53
C ALA A 94 -7.68 17.57 5.08
N ALA A 95 -7.76 16.28 5.41
CA ALA A 95 -6.77 15.29 4.99
C ALA A 95 -6.80 15.05 3.47
N GLU A 96 -7.97 15.06 2.84
CA GLU A 96 -8.13 14.96 1.38
C GLU A 96 -7.48 16.17 0.68
N LEU A 97 -7.66 17.38 1.21
CA LEU A 97 -7.01 18.58 0.69
C LEU A 97 -5.49 18.53 0.81
N GLU A 98 -4.98 18.06 1.96
CA GLU A 98 -3.54 17.88 2.17
C GLU A 98 -2.97 16.86 1.19
N LEU A 99 -3.68 15.76 0.93
CA LEU A 99 -3.30 14.76 -0.06
C LEU A 99 -3.19 15.35 -1.46
N ILE A 100 -4.19 16.12 -1.90
CA ILE A 100 -4.19 16.78 -3.21
C ILE A 100 -3.01 17.76 -3.32
N THR A 101 -2.79 18.57 -2.28
CA THR A 101 -1.69 19.53 -2.24
C THR A 101 -0.33 18.84 -2.36
N ALA A 102 -0.15 17.71 -1.66
CA ALA A 102 1.08 16.92 -1.73
C ALA A 102 1.28 16.27 -3.11
N GLN A 103 0.20 15.80 -3.74
CA GLN A 103 0.23 15.25 -5.09
C GLN A 103 0.62 16.31 -6.13
N ASP A 104 0.06 17.53 -6.03
CA ASP A 104 0.37 18.64 -6.91
C ASP A 104 1.84 19.09 -6.76
N ALA A 105 2.32 19.25 -5.52
CA ALA A 105 3.71 19.59 -5.25
C ALA A 105 4.69 18.53 -5.80
N TYR A 106 4.33 17.25 -5.68
CA TYR A 106 5.11 16.16 -6.27
C TYR A 106 5.09 16.21 -7.80
N ALA A 107 3.94 16.46 -8.42
CA ALA A 107 3.81 16.58 -9.86
C ALA A 107 4.59 17.78 -10.41
N ASP A 108 4.62 18.91 -9.70
CA ASP A 108 5.45 20.07 -10.03
C ASP A 108 6.94 19.73 -9.92
N PHE A 109 7.36 19.06 -8.84
CA PHE A 109 8.74 18.61 -8.67
C PHE A 109 9.19 17.70 -9.82
N VAL A 110 8.38 16.70 -10.19
CA VAL A 110 8.72 15.77 -11.27
C VAL A 110 8.78 16.49 -12.62
N ARG A 111 7.84 17.41 -12.91
CA ARG A 111 7.86 18.17 -14.17
C ARG A 111 9.05 19.11 -14.27
N ASN A 112 9.41 19.78 -13.18
CA ASN A 112 10.44 20.82 -13.18
C ASN A 112 11.84 20.29 -12.84
N GLY A 113 11.96 19.07 -12.30
CA GLY A 113 13.24 18.49 -11.90
C GLY A 113 14.22 18.36 -13.07
N ALA A 114 13.76 17.83 -14.21
CA ALA A 114 14.59 17.71 -15.41
C ALA A 114 14.97 19.08 -16.01
N LEU A 115 14.09 20.08 -15.90
CA LEU A 115 14.39 21.44 -16.34
C LEU A 115 15.47 22.09 -15.47
N SER A 116 15.33 22.00 -14.15
CA SER A 116 16.31 22.51 -13.18
C SER A 116 17.68 21.83 -13.34
N GLU A 117 17.70 20.52 -13.58
CA GLU A 117 18.92 19.78 -13.88
C GLU A 117 19.56 20.26 -15.19
N ALA A 118 18.76 20.44 -16.25
CA ALA A 118 19.25 20.92 -17.54
C ALA A 118 19.79 22.36 -17.43
N GLU A 119 19.13 23.25 -16.70
CA GLU A 119 19.60 24.62 -16.44
C GLU A 119 20.92 24.64 -15.68
N ALA A 120 21.05 23.81 -14.63
CA ALA A 120 22.29 23.67 -13.88
C ALA A 120 23.43 23.14 -14.77
N TRP A 121 23.13 22.18 -15.64
CA TRP A 121 24.11 21.63 -16.59
C TRP A 121 24.55 22.66 -17.64
N GLN A 122 23.61 23.44 -18.19
CA GLN A 122 23.94 24.52 -19.12
C GLN A 122 24.84 25.57 -18.46
N ASN A 123 24.48 26.03 -17.25
CA ASN A 123 25.30 26.98 -16.49
C ASN A 123 26.73 26.44 -16.25
N TYR A 124 26.83 25.15 -15.90
CA TYR A 124 28.12 24.50 -15.75
C TYR A 124 28.94 24.55 -17.05
N LEU A 125 28.35 24.16 -18.19
CA LEU A 125 29.04 24.19 -19.48
C LEU A 125 29.47 25.60 -19.88
N ASP A 126 28.61 26.60 -19.71
CA ASP A 126 28.91 28.01 -20.01
C ASP A 126 30.09 28.50 -19.16
N THR A 127 30.11 28.14 -17.86
CA THR A 127 31.21 28.47 -16.96
C THR A 127 32.51 27.79 -17.38
N GLN A 128 32.46 26.55 -17.88
CA GLN A 128 33.64 25.85 -18.39
C GLN A 128 34.20 26.51 -19.65
N ILE A 129 33.34 27.04 -20.52
CA ILE A 129 33.75 27.80 -21.71
C ILE A 129 34.45 29.09 -21.29
N LEU A 130 33.84 29.87 -20.39
CA LEU A 130 34.42 31.10 -19.85
C LEU A 130 35.75 30.86 -19.16
N ARG A 131 35.87 29.76 -18.38
CA ARG A 131 37.13 29.39 -17.75
C ARG A 131 38.20 29.09 -18.79
N ALA A 132 37.87 28.31 -19.82
CA ALA A 132 38.82 27.97 -20.89
C ALA A 132 39.24 29.19 -21.71
N GLU A 133 38.37 30.18 -21.88
CA GLU A 133 38.70 31.47 -22.51
C GLU A 133 39.67 32.27 -21.65
N ALA A 134 39.36 32.45 -20.36
CA ALA A 134 40.25 33.13 -19.42
C ALA A 134 41.61 32.42 -19.26
N GLU A 135 41.64 31.09 -19.28
CA GLU A 135 42.88 30.30 -19.27
C GLU A 135 43.73 30.59 -20.52
N ARG A 136 43.12 30.67 -21.71
CA ARG A 136 43.86 31.02 -22.94
C ARG A 136 44.39 32.45 -22.92
N GLU A 137 43.58 33.40 -22.46
CA GLU A 137 44.02 34.79 -22.32
C GLU A 137 45.18 34.90 -21.33
N TRP A 138 45.14 34.15 -20.23
CA TRP A 138 46.23 34.08 -19.27
C TRP A 138 47.50 33.45 -19.85
N GLU A 139 47.37 32.37 -20.62
CA GLU A 139 48.50 31.72 -21.29
C GLU A 139 49.14 32.59 -22.39
N ASP A 140 48.37 33.51 -22.99
CA ASP A 140 48.86 34.47 -23.99
C ASP A 140 49.63 35.65 -23.37
N VAL A 141 49.53 35.86 -22.06
CA VAL A 141 50.29 36.91 -21.37
C VAL A 141 51.79 36.56 -21.40
N ASP A 142 52.54 37.34 -22.16
CA ASP A 142 54.01 37.28 -22.18
C ASP A 142 54.59 37.98 -20.94
N VAL A 143 54.71 37.22 -19.86
CA VAL A 143 55.27 37.70 -18.60
C VAL A 143 56.72 38.15 -18.76
N ASN A 144 57.50 37.53 -19.64
CA ASN A 144 58.90 37.92 -19.82
C ASN A 144 59.00 39.27 -20.51
N SER A 145 58.19 39.51 -21.55
CA SER A 145 58.14 40.84 -22.19
C SER A 145 57.72 41.92 -21.20
N LEU A 146 56.80 41.61 -20.28
CA LEU A 146 56.38 42.56 -19.25
C LEU A 146 57.49 42.83 -18.22
N GLU A 147 58.24 41.79 -17.84
CA GLU A 147 59.41 41.94 -16.96
C GLU A 147 60.50 42.78 -17.64
N ASP A 148 60.79 42.51 -18.92
CA ASP A 148 61.75 43.28 -19.71
C ASP A 148 61.35 44.77 -19.80
N ASP A 149 60.07 45.06 -20.07
CA ASP A 149 59.53 46.44 -20.12
C ASP A 149 59.67 47.17 -18.76
N ILE A 150 59.50 46.44 -17.65
CA ILE A 150 59.68 46.99 -16.30
C ILE A 150 61.15 47.28 -16.04
N GLU A 151 62.04 46.35 -16.36
CA GLU A 151 63.48 46.53 -16.19
C GLU A 151 64.01 47.72 -17.00
N GLU A 152 63.54 47.90 -18.24
CA GLU A 152 63.88 49.05 -19.08
C GLU A 152 63.38 50.37 -18.46
N ALA A 153 62.13 50.42 -18.01
CA ALA A 153 61.57 51.61 -17.36
C ALA A 153 62.27 51.96 -16.03
N GLU A 154 62.72 50.95 -15.26
CA GLU A 154 63.50 51.16 -14.04
C GLU A 154 64.89 51.72 -14.34
N SER A 155 65.54 51.25 -15.41
CA SER A 155 66.82 51.79 -15.88
C SER A 155 66.69 53.24 -16.32
N ASP A 156 65.70 53.56 -17.17
CA ASP A 156 65.43 54.94 -17.62
C ASP A 156 65.19 55.89 -16.43
N LEU A 157 64.46 55.43 -15.41
CA LEU A 157 64.21 56.20 -14.20
C LEU A 157 65.51 56.49 -13.41
N LEU A 158 66.46 55.56 -13.39
CA LEU A 158 67.75 55.77 -12.75
C LEU A 158 68.58 56.81 -13.51
N ASP A 159 68.67 56.68 -14.84
CA ASP A 159 69.37 57.64 -15.70
C ASP A 159 68.78 59.05 -15.55
N PHE A 160 67.45 59.19 -15.56
CA PHE A 160 66.81 60.49 -15.34
C PHE A 160 67.05 61.08 -13.94
N LYS A 161 67.25 60.25 -12.92
CA LYS A 161 67.59 60.71 -11.58
C LYS A 161 69.02 61.22 -11.51
N GLU A 162 69.96 60.50 -12.13
CA GLU A 162 71.36 60.92 -12.25
C GLU A 162 71.46 62.24 -13.01
N ASP A 163 70.79 62.36 -14.17
CA ASP A 163 70.72 63.60 -14.94
C ASP A 163 70.12 64.76 -14.14
N LEU A 164 69.09 64.50 -13.32
CA LEU A 164 68.47 65.50 -12.46
C LEU A 164 69.41 65.93 -11.33
N GLU A 165 70.13 64.99 -10.71
CA GLU A 165 71.12 65.27 -9.66
C GLU A 165 72.27 66.11 -10.23
N ASP A 166 72.82 65.71 -11.38
CA ASP A 166 73.85 66.46 -12.10
C ASP A 166 73.38 67.88 -12.46
N ALA A 167 72.15 68.02 -12.98
CA ALA A 167 71.58 69.32 -13.32
C ALA A 167 71.33 70.21 -12.09
N GLN A 168 70.97 69.63 -10.95
CA GLN A 168 70.81 70.34 -9.68
C GLN A 168 72.16 70.80 -9.13
N ASP A 169 73.16 69.93 -9.12
CA ASP A 169 74.52 70.26 -8.69
C ASP A 169 75.14 71.38 -9.54
N ASP A 170 74.95 71.31 -10.87
CA ASP A 170 75.38 72.37 -11.78
C ASP A 170 74.63 73.68 -11.51
N PHE A 171 73.31 73.65 -11.32
CA PHE A 171 72.54 74.85 -10.98
C PHE A 171 73.00 75.48 -9.67
N ASP A 172 73.14 74.69 -8.61
CA ASP A 172 73.52 75.14 -7.27
C ASP A 172 74.92 75.79 -7.27
N LYS A 173 75.85 75.27 -8.07
CA LYS A 173 77.18 75.88 -8.26
C LYS A 173 77.12 77.31 -8.81
N TYR A 174 76.12 77.63 -9.62
CA TYR A 174 75.92 78.97 -10.19
C TYR A 174 74.86 79.81 -9.46
N ALA A 175 74.10 79.23 -8.54
CA ALA A 175 73.04 79.91 -7.80
C ALA A 175 73.56 80.95 -6.80
N ASP A 176 74.78 80.76 -6.27
CA ASP A 176 75.42 81.67 -5.30
C ASP A 176 76.34 82.73 -5.94
N LEU A 177 76.38 82.83 -7.27
CA LEU A 177 77.15 83.83 -8.00
C LEU A 177 76.31 85.09 -8.26
N ASP A 178 76.26 85.96 -7.26
CA ASP A 178 76.01 87.41 -7.39
C ASP A 178 77.33 88.19 -7.63
#